data_AF-A0A7Z7YS76-F1
#
_entry.id   AF-A0A7Z7YS76-F1
#
_cell.length_a   1.000
_cell.length_b   1.000
_cell.length_c   1.000
_cell.angle_alpha   90.00
_cell.angle_beta   90.00
_cell.angle_gamma   90.00
#
_symmetry.space_group_name_H-M   'P 1'
#
loop_
_entity.id
_entity.type
_entity.pdbx_description
1 polymer ?
#
loop_
_entity_poly.entity_id
_entity_poly.type
_entity_poly.pdbx_seq_one_letter_code
_entity_poly.pdbx_strand_id
1 'polypeptide(L)'
;PGEHNLENILAAVLASIIAGVPVKAIVDSLVPFSGIDHRLQYIGTNRTNKYYNDSKATNTLATQFALNSFDQPIIWLCGGLDRGNEFDELIPYMENVRVMVVFGETQDKFAKLGNSQGKYVIKATDVEDAVDKIQDIVEPNDVVLLSPA
;
A
#
# COMPACT_ATOMS: atom_id res chain seq x y z
N PRO A 1 -9.71 -5.28 -12.18
CA PRO A 1 -9.35 -4.15 -13.08
C PRO A 1 -7.84 -3.84 -13.02
N GLY A 2 -7.24 -3.39 -14.13
CA GLY A 2 -5.81 -3.08 -14.27
C GLY A 2 -5.04 -4.08 -15.13
N GLU A 3 -4.11 -3.60 -15.97
CA GLU A 3 -3.30 -4.42 -16.90
C GLU A 3 -2.51 -5.51 -16.15
N HIS A 4 -1.89 -5.18 -15.02
CA HIS A 4 -1.17 -6.17 -14.20
C HIS A 4 -2.07 -7.28 -13.61
N ASN A 5 -3.33 -6.97 -13.33
CA ASN A 5 -4.29 -8.01 -12.90
C ASN A 5 -4.64 -8.94 -14.05
N LEU A 6 -4.70 -8.41 -15.28
CA LEU A 6 -4.89 -9.23 -16.46
C LEU A 6 -3.69 -10.15 -16.69
N GLU A 7 -2.45 -9.65 -16.53
CA GLU A 7 -1.23 -10.46 -16.60
C GLU A 7 -1.23 -11.60 -15.58
N ASN A 8 -1.59 -11.31 -14.32
CA ASN A 8 -1.68 -12.31 -13.26
C ASN A 8 -2.76 -13.36 -13.56
N ILE A 9 -3.93 -12.94 -14.05
CA ILE A 9 -5.02 -13.85 -14.44
C ILE A 9 -4.56 -14.75 -15.61
N LEU A 10 -3.92 -14.18 -16.62
CA LEU A 10 -3.42 -14.95 -17.77
C LEU A 10 -2.37 -15.99 -17.35
N ALA A 11 -1.44 -15.61 -16.47
CA ALA A 11 -0.46 -16.54 -15.92
C ALA A 11 -1.12 -17.68 -15.13
N ALA A 12 -2.11 -17.38 -14.28
CA ALA A 12 -2.85 -18.37 -13.51
C ALA A 12 -3.69 -19.31 -14.41
N VAL A 13 -4.32 -18.78 -15.45
CA VAL A 13 -5.07 -19.56 -16.45
C VAL A 13 -4.14 -20.52 -17.18
N LEU A 14 -3.00 -20.04 -17.67
CA LEU A 14 -2.02 -20.87 -18.37
C LEU A 14 -1.50 -22.01 -17.49
N ALA A 15 -1.12 -21.70 -16.25
CA ALA A 15 -0.68 -22.71 -15.28
C ALA A 15 -1.76 -23.77 -15.02
N SER A 16 -3.02 -23.35 -14.87
CA SER A 16 -4.16 -24.24 -14.64
C SER A 16 -4.45 -25.15 -15.83
N ILE A 17 -4.34 -24.63 -17.06
CA ILE A 17 -4.49 -25.43 -18.28
C ILE A 17 -3.38 -26.49 -18.36
N ILE A 18 -2.13 -26.12 -18.10
CA ILE A 18 -0.99 -27.04 -18.11
C ILE A 18 -1.16 -28.14 -17.05
N ALA A 19 -1.73 -27.80 -15.89
CA ALA A 19 -2.05 -28.74 -14.82
C ALA A 19 -3.27 -29.65 -15.14
N GLY A 20 -3.92 -29.48 -16.29
CA GLY A 20 -5.06 -30.30 -16.70
C GLY A 20 -6.40 -29.91 -16.07
N VAL A 21 -6.51 -28.71 -15.49
CA VAL A 21 -7.76 -28.22 -14.92
C VAL A 21 -8.76 -27.93 -16.05
N PRO A 22 -10.02 -28.43 -15.97
CA PRO A 22 -11.03 -28.13 -16.98
C PRO A 22 -11.29 -26.64 -17.11
N VAL A 23 -11.39 -26.13 -18.34
CA VAL A 23 -11.65 -24.71 -18.63
C VAL A 23 -12.87 -24.18 -17.87
N LYS A 24 -13.93 -24.99 -17.76
CA LYS A 24 -15.13 -24.64 -17.00
C LYS A 24 -14.83 -24.33 -15.53
N ALA A 25 -14.00 -25.14 -14.86
CA ALA A 25 -13.63 -24.92 -13.46
C ALA A 25 -12.77 -23.66 -13.28
N ILE A 26 -11.92 -23.35 -14.27
CA ILE A 26 -11.13 -22.11 -14.29
C ILE A 26 -12.07 -20.90 -14.38
N VAL A 27 -13.03 -20.92 -15.32
CA VAL A 27 -14.03 -19.84 -15.49
C VAL A 27 -14.89 -19.69 -14.24
N ASP A 28 -15.43 -20.79 -13.71
CA ASP A 28 -16.28 -20.80 -12.52
C ASP A 28 -15.54 -20.25 -11.28
N SER A 29 -14.21 -20.35 -11.25
CA SER A 29 -13.36 -19.79 -10.17
C SER A 29 -12.99 -18.32 -10.40
N LEU A 30 -12.77 -17.91 -11.65
CA LEU A 30 -12.37 -16.53 -11.99
C LEU A 30 -13.55 -15.54 -12.01
N VAL A 31 -14.74 -15.97 -12.42
CA VAL A 31 -15.92 -15.11 -12.48
C VAL A 31 -16.29 -14.50 -11.12
N PRO A 32 -16.32 -15.25 -10.00
CA PRO A 32 -16.56 -14.68 -8.67
C PRO A 32 -15.31 -14.07 -8.02
N PHE A 33 -14.13 -14.19 -8.63
CA PHE A 33 -12.88 -13.70 -8.06
C PHE A 33 -12.87 -12.16 -8.04
N SER A 34 -13.08 -11.58 -6.87
CA SER A 34 -13.05 -10.13 -6.65
C SER A 34 -11.65 -9.58 -6.35
N GLY A 35 -10.62 -10.43 -6.34
CA GLY A 35 -9.25 -10.09 -5.95
C GLY A 35 -8.78 -10.89 -4.74
N ILE A 36 -7.59 -10.55 -4.24
CA ILE A 36 -7.01 -11.16 -3.05
C ILE A 36 -7.41 -10.30 -1.84
N ASP A 37 -7.94 -10.91 -0.79
CA ASP A 37 -8.16 -10.24 0.49
C ASP A 37 -6.87 -9.59 0.99
N HIS A 38 -6.99 -8.44 1.68
CA HIS A 38 -5.87 -7.62 2.20
C HIS A 38 -5.14 -6.71 1.21
N ARG A 39 -5.80 -6.24 0.16
CA ARG A 39 -5.39 -4.99 -0.52
C ARG A 39 -6.25 -3.84 -0.04
N LEU A 40 -5.65 -2.80 0.54
CA LEU A 40 -6.36 -1.62 1.06
C LEU A 40 -7.55 -1.97 1.96
N GLN A 41 -7.33 -2.79 2.98
CA GLN A 41 -8.39 -3.19 3.89
C GLN A 41 -8.83 -1.99 4.73
N TYR A 42 -10.07 -1.54 4.57
CA TYR A 42 -10.66 -0.56 5.49
C TYR A 42 -10.82 -1.19 6.87
N ILE A 43 -10.18 -0.59 7.88
CA ILE A 43 -10.20 -1.10 9.26
C ILE A 43 -11.07 -0.26 10.20
N GLY A 44 -11.56 0.89 9.75
CA GLY A 44 -12.51 1.70 10.49
C GLY A 44 -12.33 3.20 10.30
N THR A 45 -13.14 3.94 11.04
CA THR A 45 -13.12 5.40 11.05
C THR A 45 -13.04 5.90 12.48
N ASN A 46 -12.15 6.86 12.70
CA ASN A 46 -12.14 7.67 13.91
C ASN A 46 -12.50 9.10 13.51
N ARG A 47 -13.61 9.62 14.05
CA ARG A 47 -14.21 10.91 13.65
C ARG A 47 -14.50 10.94 12.14
N THR A 48 -13.69 11.69 11.38
CA THR A 48 -13.79 11.83 9.91
C THR A 48 -12.68 11.10 9.16
N ASN A 49 -11.72 10.53 9.88
CA ASN A 49 -10.52 9.93 9.32
C ASN A 49 -10.73 8.45 9.05
N LYS A 50 -10.30 8.00 7.87
CA LYS A 50 -10.42 6.60 7.47
C LYS A 50 -9.08 5.91 7.59
N TYR A 51 -9.10 4.69 8.11
CA TYR A 51 -7.91 3.90 8.34
C TYR A 51 -7.91 2.69 7.40
N TYR A 52 -6.79 2.48 6.72
CA TYR A 52 -6.58 1.40 5.78
C TYR A 52 -5.31 0.62 6.11
N ASN A 53 -5.44 -0.71 6.13
CA ASN A 53 -4.35 -1.64 6.28
C ASN A 53 -4.03 -2.28 4.92
N ASP A 54 -2.85 -1.97 4.40
CA ASP A 54 -2.25 -2.57 3.22
C ASP A 54 -0.88 -3.18 3.56
N SER A 55 -0.75 -3.78 4.75
CA SER A 55 0.49 -4.40 5.24
C SER A 55 1.05 -5.53 4.36
N LYS A 56 0.30 -5.99 3.34
CA LYS A 56 0.75 -6.95 2.33
C LYS A 56 1.35 -6.31 1.09
N ALA A 57 1.35 -4.98 0.99
CA ALA A 57 2.11 -4.23 0.00
C ALA A 57 3.61 -4.27 0.32
N THR A 58 4.21 -5.45 0.15
CA THR A 58 5.66 -5.70 0.36
C THR A 58 6.48 -5.46 -0.92
N ASN A 59 5.91 -4.72 -1.87
CA ASN A 59 6.59 -4.23 -3.05
C ASN A 59 6.04 -2.84 -3.42
N THR A 60 6.88 -2.09 -4.11
CA THR A 60 6.63 -0.72 -4.52
C THR A 60 5.39 -0.60 -5.38
N LEU A 61 5.18 -1.51 -6.34
CA LEU A 61 3.99 -1.54 -7.20
C LEU A 61 2.68 -1.57 -6.40
N ALA A 62 2.59 -2.39 -5.35
CA ALA A 62 1.41 -2.44 -4.48
C ALA A 62 1.18 -1.10 -3.77
N THR A 63 2.25 -0.48 -3.28
CA THR A 63 2.19 0.84 -2.66
C THR A 63 1.80 1.94 -3.66
N GLN A 64 2.23 1.87 -4.92
CA GLN A 64 1.81 2.81 -5.96
C GLN A 64 0.28 2.77 -6.14
N PHE A 65 -0.30 1.58 -6.18
CA PHE A 65 -1.76 1.43 -6.23
C PHE A 65 -2.44 1.97 -4.98
N ALA A 66 -1.86 1.73 -3.81
CA ALA A 66 -2.39 2.20 -2.54
C ALA A 66 -2.45 3.74 -2.47
N LEU A 67 -1.37 4.41 -2.85
CA LEU A 67 -1.28 5.87 -2.85
C LEU A 67 -2.22 6.52 -3.87
N ASN A 68 -2.42 5.91 -5.03
CA ASN A 68 -3.34 6.40 -6.07
C ASN A 68 -4.83 6.17 -5.76
N SER A 69 -5.15 5.43 -4.70
CA SER A 69 -6.55 5.07 -4.40
C SER A 69 -7.32 6.15 -3.65
N PHE A 70 -6.66 7.26 -3.32
CA PHE A 70 -7.22 8.31 -2.47
C PHE A 70 -7.00 9.68 -3.10
N ASP A 71 -8.08 10.46 -3.19
CA ASP A 71 -8.04 11.90 -3.50
C ASP A 71 -7.87 12.76 -2.23
N GLN A 72 -7.99 12.14 -1.05
CA GLN A 72 -7.82 12.79 0.24
C GLN A 72 -6.34 12.87 0.64
N PRO A 73 -5.95 13.82 1.52
CA PRO A 73 -4.61 13.84 2.09
C PRO A 73 -4.29 12.55 2.85
N ILE A 74 -3.09 12.01 2.61
CA ILE A 74 -2.64 10.72 3.14
C ILE A 74 -1.60 10.94 4.25
N ILE A 75 -1.84 10.31 5.40
CA ILE A 75 -0.81 9.99 6.40
C ILE A 75 -0.34 8.57 6.09
N TRP A 76 0.85 8.46 5.51
CA TRP A 76 1.39 7.20 5.01
C TRP A 76 2.36 6.59 6.03
N LEU A 77 2.01 5.44 6.58
CA LEU A 77 2.85 4.64 7.45
C LEU A 77 3.65 3.64 6.58
N CYS A 78 4.97 3.81 6.50
CA CYS A 78 5.83 3.04 5.60
C CYS A 78 7.18 2.66 6.20
N GLY A 79 7.81 1.68 5.55
CA GLY A 79 9.08 1.12 5.99
C GLY A 79 8.97 -0.33 6.44
N GLY A 80 10.12 -0.96 6.61
CA GLY A 80 10.22 -2.39 6.82
C GLY A 80 11.65 -2.90 6.67
N LEU A 81 11.78 -4.14 6.22
CA LEU A 81 13.08 -4.79 6.01
C LEU A 81 13.80 -4.21 4.79
N ASP A 82 15.10 -3.97 4.90
CA ASP A 82 15.88 -3.49 3.75
C ASP A 82 16.24 -4.67 2.85
N ARG A 83 15.68 -4.66 1.64
CA ARG A 83 15.97 -5.63 0.59
C ARG A 83 16.96 -5.11 -0.46
N GLY A 84 17.59 -3.97 -0.21
CA GLY A 84 18.49 -3.31 -1.15
C GLY A 84 17.78 -2.52 -2.25
N ASN A 85 16.46 -2.31 -2.12
CA ASN A 85 15.68 -1.53 -3.07
C ASN A 85 15.82 -0.03 -2.78
N GLU A 86 15.69 0.76 -3.84
CA GLU A 86 15.46 2.21 -3.80
C GLU A 86 13.98 2.49 -4.06
N PHE A 87 13.50 3.67 -3.67
CA PHE A 87 12.07 3.99 -3.64
C PHE A 87 11.69 5.20 -4.51
N ASP A 88 12.59 5.65 -5.38
CA ASP A 88 12.38 6.83 -6.24
C ASP A 88 11.17 6.66 -7.18
N GLU A 89 10.82 5.42 -7.55
CA GLU A 89 9.65 5.13 -8.37
C GLU A 89 8.30 5.44 -7.67
N LEU A 90 8.31 5.71 -6.36
CA LEU A 90 7.12 6.12 -5.62
C LEU A 90 6.85 7.62 -5.73
N ILE A 91 7.86 8.43 -6.13
CA ILE A 91 7.76 9.89 -6.21
C ILE A 91 6.51 10.38 -6.96
N PRO A 92 6.17 9.85 -8.16
CA PRO A 92 5.01 10.33 -8.92
C PRO A 92 3.67 10.14 -8.21
N TYR A 93 3.62 9.23 -7.22
CA TYR A 93 2.40 8.84 -6.53
C TYR A 93 2.26 9.49 -5.15
N MET A 94 3.24 10.31 -4.75
CA MET A 94 3.27 10.97 -3.45
C MET A 94 2.52 12.32 -3.45
N GLU A 95 1.76 12.65 -4.50
CA GLU A 95 1.04 13.94 -4.59
C GLU A 95 0.16 14.18 -3.37
N ASN A 96 -0.73 13.23 -3.07
CA ASN A 96 -1.68 13.32 -1.95
C ASN A 96 -1.05 12.99 -0.59
N VAL A 97 0.23 12.59 -0.52
CA VAL A 97 0.91 12.32 0.74
C VAL A 97 1.18 13.64 1.47
N ARG A 98 0.56 13.82 2.63
CA ARG A 98 0.73 14.98 3.51
C ARG A 98 1.84 14.72 4.53
N VAL A 99 1.79 13.54 5.16
CA VAL A 99 2.73 13.12 6.21
C VAL A 99 3.22 11.71 5.91
N MET A 100 4.50 11.46 6.13
CA MET A 100 5.10 10.13 6.14
C MET A 100 5.52 9.78 7.55
N VAL A 101 5.11 8.60 8.04
CA VAL A 101 5.62 8.03 9.28
C VAL A 101 6.44 6.80 8.93
N VAL A 102 7.74 6.90 9.15
CA VAL A 102 8.72 5.94 8.68
C VAL A 102 9.26 5.10 9.83
N PHE A 103 9.40 3.79 9.62
CA PHE A 103 9.91 2.86 10.63
C PHE A 103 10.70 1.70 9.99
N GLY A 104 11.28 0.83 10.82
CA GLY A 104 12.05 -0.32 10.36
C GLY A 104 13.46 0.02 9.83
N GLU A 105 14.05 -0.92 9.09
CA GLU A 105 15.41 -0.81 8.53
C GLU A 105 15.48 0.20 7.38
N THR A 106 14.42 0.30 6.58
CA THR A 106 14.33 1.24 5.46
C THR A 106 13.93 2.66 5.87
N GLN A 107 13.76 2.95 7.16
CA GLN A 107 13.29 4.24 7.67
C GLN A 107 14.10 5.43 7.13
N ASP A 108 15.42 5.30 7.02
CA ASP A 108 16.29 6.40 6.59
C ASP A 108 16.19 6.64 5.09
N LYS A 109 15.91 5.60 4.29
CA LYS A 109 15.64 5.72 2.86
C LYS A 109 14.32 6.44 2.63
N PHE A 110 13.25 6.04 3.32
CA PHE A 110 11.96 6.72 3.26
C PHE A 110 12.01 8.15 3.80
N ALA A 111 12.78 8.39 4.86
CA ALA A 111 12.97 9.74 5.37
C ALA A 111 13.67 10.64 4.33
N LYS A 112 14.71 10.14 3.66
CA LYS A 112 15.39 10.87 2.59
C LYS A 112 14.44 11.14 1.42
N LEU A 113 13.64 10.15 1.01
CA LEU A 113 12.63 10.29 -0.04
C LEU A 113 11.59 11.36 0.30
N GLY A 114 10.99 11.29 1.49
CA GLY A 114 10.00 12.27 1.94
C GLY A 114 10.57 13.68 2.01
N ASN A 115 11.77 13.84 2.56
CA ASN A 115 12.46 15.13 2.62
C ASN A 115 12.81 15.70 1.23
N SER A 116 13.21 14.85 0.27
CA SER A 116 13.50 15.31 -1.10
C SER A 116 12.26 15.81 -1.82
N GLN A 117 11.08 15.29 -1.45
CA GLN A 117 9.76 15.71 -1.95
C GLN A 117 9.09 16.79 -1.09
N GLY A 118 9.79 17.35 -0.09
CA GLY A 118 9.27 18.38 0.80
C GLY A 118 8.10 17.92 1.69
N LYS A 119 7.97 16.61 1.95
CA LYS A 119 6.94 16.04 2.80
C LYS A 119 7.32 16.12 4.27
N TYR A 120 6.33 16.18 5.16
CA TYR A 120 6.57 16.11 6.60
C TYR A 120 6.85 14.66 7.01
N VAL A 121 8.01 14.40 7.61
CA VAL A 121 8.47 13.05 7.97
C VAL A 121 8.58 12.90 9.48
N ILE A 122 8.01 11.83 10.01
CA ILE A 122 8.09 11.43 11.41
C ILE A 122 8.73 10.03 11.48
N LYS A 123 9.68 9.84 12.39
CA LYS A 123 10.24 8.51 12.65
C LYS A 123 9.48 7.81 13.77
N ALA A 124 9.15 6.54 13.57
CA ALA A 124 8.53 5.66 14.55
C ALA A 124 9.37 4.39 14.78
N THR A 125 9.19 3.74 15.94
CA THR A 125 9.85 2.47 16.25
C THR A 125 9.17 1.29 15.56
N ASP A 126 7.84 1.33 15.49
CA ASP A 126 6.97 0.29 14.94
C ASP A 126 5.63 0.91 14.54
N VAL A 127 4.68 0.07 14.10
CA VAL A 127 3.35 0.50 13.66
C VAL A 127 2.51 1.05 14.81
N GLU A 128 2.65 0.54 16.04
CA GLU A 128 1.88 1.02 17.19
C GLU A 128 2.33 2.46 17.55
N ASP A 129 3.63 2.67 17.68
CA ASP A 129 4.22 4.00 17.88
C ASP A 129 3.90 4.96 16.72
N ALA A 130 3.81 4.44 15.49
CA ALA A 130 3.42 5.23 14.33
C ALA A 130 1.96 5.73 14.41
N VAL A 131 1.03 4.88 14.87
CA VAL A 131 -0.39 5.25 15.06
C VAL A 131 -0.54 6.22 16.23
N ASP A 132 0.25 6.07 17.29
CA ASP A 132 0.23 6.98 18.44
C ASP A 132 0.73 8.38 18.07
N LYS A 133 1.86 8.47 17.34
CA LYS A 133 2.46 9.74 16.93
C LYS A 133 1.59 10.58 16.00
N ILE A 134 0.67 9.96 15.25
CA ILE A 134 -0.19 10.69 14.33
C ILE A 134 -1.44 11.28 15.00
N GLN A 135 -1.75 10.90 16.25
CA GLN A 135 -2.97 11.36 16.93
C GLN A 135 -2.99 12.88 17.10
N ASP A 136 -1.84 13.51 17.27
CA ASP A 136 -1.72 14.95 17.51
C ASP A 136 -1.67 15.80 16.22
N ILE A 137 -1.51 15.17 15.06
CA ILE A 137 -1.32 15.86 13.76
C ILE A 137 -2.40 15.52 12.73
N VAL A 138 -3.22 14.50 12.99
CA VAL A 138 -4.28 14.09 12.08
C VAL A 138 -5.31 15.20 11.94
N GLU A 139 -5.61 15.57 10.71
CA GLU A 139 -6.57 16.61 10.34
C GLU A 139 -7.86 15.97 9.80
N PRO A 140 -9.03 16.64 9.91
CA PRO A 140 -10.26 16.10 9.39
C PRO A 140 -10.18 15.68 7.92
N ASN A 141 -10.69 14.48 7.62
CA ASN A 141 -10.67 13.81 6.31
C ASN A 141 -9.32 13.24 5.84
N ASP A 142 -8.25 13.28 6.65
CA ASP A 142 -7.06 12.48 6.33
C ASP A 142 -7.40 10.99 6.22
N VAL A 143 -6.70 10.34 5.29
CA VAL A 143 -6.60 8.88 5.19
C VAL A 143 -5.32 8.43 5.87
N VAL A 144 -5.43 7.53 6.85
CA VAL A 144 -4.29 6.85 7.45
C VAL A 144 -4.09 5.53 6.75
N LEU A 145 -2.95 5.40 6.06
CA LEU A 145 -2.63 4.25 5.21
C LEU A 145 -1.37 3.55 5.71
N LEU A 146 -1.50 2.29 6.14
CA LEU A 146 -0.36 1.41 6.35
C LEU A 146 -0.03 0.69 5.04
N SER A 147 1.05 1.08 4.36
CA SER A 147 1.54 0.44 3.14
C SER A 147 3.08 0.41 3.18
N PRO A 148 3.71 -0.68 3.64
CA PRO A 148 5.14 -0.75 3.99
C PRO A 148 6.14 -0.52 2.86
N ALA A 149 5.71 -0.71 1.60
CA ALA A 149 6.50 -0.78 0.36
C ALA A 149 7.21 -2.10 0.08
#